data_AF-A0A9Q7TX37-F1
#
_entry.id   AF-A0A9Q7TX37-F1
#
_cell.length_a   1.000
_cell.length_b   1.000
_cell.length_c   1.000
_cell.angle_alpha   90.00
_cell.angle_beta   90.00
_cell.angle_gamma   90.00
#
_symmetry.space_group_name_H-M   'P 1'
#
loop_
_entity.id
_entity.type
_entity.pdbx_description
1 polymer ?
#
loop_
_entity_poly.entity_id
_entity_poly.type
_entity_poly.pdbx_seq_one_letter_code
_entity_poly.pdbx_strand_id
1 'polypeptide(L)'
;MSLLRPFVRPAFSLHSFASRPAPIFTQKRCFTNQQVPPEQLLKYLRSGSAMSSTDTNADQQIASLQAARTEQDVKVQELRAANAEQSTLKAEIGKLKKLEHQLAQLGIGGSSKAGSSKQEVKFTLKTPKGTRDWEPLAMSLRKRIFSTIEEVFSAHGAVTIDTPVFELKEILSGKYGEDSKLIYDLQDQGGELCSLRYDLTVPFARFVAMNPSEHGNIKRYHIAKVYRRDQPAMSKGRFREFYQCDIDIAGVYDPMVPDSEVLCILVEALDALGMEGFTVKINHRKILDGIFDICGVPADKIRTISSAVDKLDKSPWAEVKREMTVDKGLAEDVADKIGEYVKLKGGKNLLEKLKQDEVMMGHKVASQGVRDMELLFDYLDVYGIADRMSFDLSLARGLDYYTGLIYEAVTAASAPPGFNGSESAAAAGGEEKKKPKSKKKGADGEEEVDESTVGVGSIAAGGRYDNLVGMFSGSKKPDAVPCVGVSIGVERVFAIMMQRLKEKEANGERTSARSKEVDVYVMSVGEGLLKERMQVTKILWDAGIKAEFMHKAKPKLPAQFGVVDKEGIPFAVILAPNEWNGETRKVRVKQQKGKDSDEGQGQGEVVDLKQLIEYLKGLGAGQGVTPLAERKSII
;
A
#
# COMPACT_ATOMS: atom_id res chain seq x y z
N MET A 1 69.56 11.18 -9.30
CA MET A 1 69.79 11.31 -7.85
C MET A 1 68.43 11.08 -7.18
N SER A 2 68.17 9.97 -6.47
CA SER A 2 68.70 9.59 -5.12
C SER A 2 68.00 10.41 -4.02
N LEU A 3 67.23 9.90 -3.03
CA LEU A 3 66.78 8.56 -2.57
C LEU A 3 65.31 8.71 -2.08
N LEU A 4 64.38 7.74 -1.94
CA LEU A 4 64.32 6.25 -1.93
C LEU A 4 64.75 5.46 -0.66
N ARG A 5 63.75 4.92 0.07
CA ARG A 5 63.68 3.68 0.92
C ARG A 5 63.32 3.81 2.43
N PRO A 6 62.79 2.72 3.06
CA PRO A 6 61.83 2.80 4.19
C PRO A 6 62.22 2.00 5.46
N PHE A 7 61.36 2.01 6.48
CA PHE A 7 61.26 0.97 7.54
C PHE A 7 59.77 0.60 7.74
N VAL A 8 59.28 -0.62 7.53
CA VAL A 8 59.57 -1.97 8.10
C VAL A 8 58.72 -2.27 9.36
N ARG A 9 57.88 -3.32 9.24
CA ARG A 9 57.15 -3.97 10.35
C ARG A 9 58.12 -4.70 11.31
N PRO A 10 57.75 -4.89 12.58
CA PRO A 10 58.08 -6.12 13.30
C PRO A 10 56.97 -7.17 13.14
N ALA A 11 57.40 -8.43 13.02
CA ALA A 11 56.59 -9.63 13.21
C ALA A 11 57.30 -10.52 14.25
N PHE A 12 56.68 -11.65 14.64
CA PHE A 12 57.16 -12.64 15.62
C PHE A 12 57.10 -12.18 17.10
N SER A 13 56.89 -13.05 18.10
CA SER A 13 56.60 -14.50 18.07
C SER A 13 55.70 -14.93 19.23
N LEU A 14 54.90 -15.97 18.97
CA LEU A 14 54.42 -16.95 19.94
C LEU A 14 55.49 -17.43 20.95
N HIS A 15 55.11 -17.56 22.22
CA HIS A 15 55.20 -18.78 23.06
C HIS A 15 54.26 -18.56 24.27
N SER A 16 53.18 -19.33 24.40
CA SER A 16 53.14 -20.67 25.01
C SER A 16 53.32 -20.65 26.54
N PHE A 17 52.20 -20.73 27.27
CA PHE A 17 52.07 -21.66 28.39
C PHE A 17 50.64 -22.20 28.42
N ALA A 18 50.52 -23.53 28.47
CA ALA A 18 49.25 -24.24 28.41
C ALA A 18 48.79 -24.68 29.80
N SER A 19 47.49 -24.72 30.05
CA SER A 19 46.90 -25.72 30.95
C SER A 19 45.39 -25.92 30.78
N ARG A 20 45.06 -27.12 30.29
CA ARG A 20 43.81 -27.90 30.45
C ARG A 20 42.60 -27.61 29.53
N PRO A 21 42.01 -28.65 28.91
CA PRO A 21 40.81 -28.54 28.10
C PRO A 21 39.53 -28.56 28.96
N ALA A 22 38.51 -27.81 28.52
CA ALA A 22 37.16 -28.00 29.02
C ALA A 22 36.60 -29.34 28.51
N PRO A 23 35.82 -30.10 29.32
CA PRO A 23 35.37 -31.43 28.95
C PRO A 23 34.33 -31.39 27.82
N ILE A 24 34.57 -32.18 26.78
CA ILE A 24 33.57 -32.46 25.74
C ILE A 24 32.47 -33.33 26.36
N PHE A 25 31.34 -32.72 26.73
CA PHE A 25 30.13 -33.44 27.08
C PHE A 25 29.30 -33.73 25.81
N THR A 26 29.58 -34.86 25.16
CA THR A 26 28.68 -35.43 24.14
C THR A 26 27.38 -35.91 24.80
N GLN A 27 26.40 -35.02 24.93
CA GLN A 27 25.03 -35.43 25.28
C GLN A 27 24.15 -35.41 24.03
N LYS A 28 24.02 -36.58 23.37
CA LYS A 28 22.94 -36.83 22.40
C LYS A 28 21.60 -36.70 23.13
N ARG A 29 20.96 -35.53 23.07
CA ARG A 29 19.53 -35.41 23.37
C ARG A 29 18.75 -35.76 22.12
N CYS A 30 18.42 -37.04 21.97
CA CYS A 30 17.23 -37.42 21.22
C CYS A 30 16.03 -36.71 21.86
N PHE A 31 15.25 -35.98 21.08
CA PHE A 31 13.91 -35.59 21.49
C PHE A 31 13.00 -36.81 21.42
N THR A 32 12.99 -37.62 22.49
CA THR A 32 11.92 -38.57 22.74
C THR A 32 10.75 -37.83 23.37
N ASN A 33 9.58 -37.86 22.72
CA ASN A 33 8.32 -37.42 23.33
C ASN A 33 8.04 -38.25 24.60
N GLN A 34 8.27 -37.66 25.77
CA GLN A 34 7.66 -38.11 27.02
C GLN A 34 6.59 -37.11 27.43
N GLN A 35 5.36 -37.61 27.56
CA GLN A 35 4.24 -36.83 28.08
C GLN A 35 4.48 -36.53 29.56
N VAL A 36 4.46 -35.25 29.94
CA VAL A 36 4.44 -34.84 31.35
C VAL A 36 2.99 -34.97 31.87
N PRO A 37 2.74 -35.65 33.01
CA PRO A 37 1.39 -35.77 33.56
C PRO A 37 0.76 -34.39 33.87
N PRO A 38 -0.54 -34.18 33.58
CA PRO A 38 -1.20 -32.87 33.74
C PRO A 38 -1.06 -32.23 35.14
N GLU A 39 -0.96 -33.05 36.18
CA GLU A 39 -0.91 -32.61 37.57
C GLU A 39 0.37 -31.85 37.95
N GLN A 40 1.49 -32.07 37.24
CA GLN A 40 2.72 -31.30 37.50
C GLN A 40 2.70 -29.90 36.85
N LEU A 41 1.97 -29.71 35.75
CA LEU A 41 1.78 -28.39 35.12
C LEU A 41 1.03 -27.42 36.05
N LEU A 42 0.01 -27.93 36.74
CA LEU A 42 -0.81 -27.19 37.69
C LEU A 42 -0.03 -26.65 38.90
N LYS A 43 1.10 -27.27 39.26
CA LYS A 43 1.93 -26.83 40.40
C LYS A 43 2.83 -25.65 40.03
N TYR A 44 3.32 -25.60 38.80
CA TYR A 44 4.09 -24.45 38.29
C TYR A 44 3.19 -23.21 38.13
N LEU A 45 2.04 -23.37 37.47
CA LEU A 45 1.11 -22.26 37.16
C LEU A 45 0.51 -21.57 38.40
N ARG A 46 0.49 -22.22 39.56
CA ARG A 46 -0.05 -21.64 40.82
C ARG A 46 0.98 -20.93 41.69
N SER A 47 2.26 -20.94 41.30
CA SER A 47 3.36 -20.43 42.15
C SER A 47 3.79 -18.99 41.85
N GLY A 48 3.25 -18.37 40.79
CA GLY A 48 3.68 -17.04 40.34
C GLY A 48 2.55 -16.21 39.75
N SER A 49 1.72 -15.62 40.61
CA SER A 49 1.19 -14.26 40.40
C SER A 49 0.48 -13.73 41.65
N ALA A 50 0.93 -12.57 42.14
CA ALA A 50 0.14 -11.72 43.02
C ALA A 50 -0.31 -10.53 42.18
N MET A 51 -1.62 -10.40 41.92
CA MET A 51 -2.19 -9.30 41.15
C MET A 51 -3.48 -8.73 41.77
N SER A 52 -3.63 -7.42 41.57
CA SER A 52 -4.75 -6.50 41.80
C SER A 52 -6.07 -7.06 42.34
N SER A 53 -6.56 -6.46 43.43
CA SER A 53 -7.82 -6.80 44.10
C SER A 53 -9.07 -6.13 43.51
N THR A 54 -9.13 -5.95 42.18
CA THR A 54 -10.25 -5.26 41.50
C THR A 54 -11.12 -6.14 40.60
N ASP A 55 -10.58 -7.23 40.04
CA ASP A 55 -11.32 -8.06 39.06
C ASP A 55 -12.10 -9.24 39.68
N THR A 56 -11.79 -9.61 40.93
CA THR A 56 -12.36 -10.81 41.59
C THR A 56 -13.88 -10.80 41.74
N ASN A 57 -14.52 -9.63 41.72
CA ASN A 57 -15.97 -9.51 41.93
C ASN A 57 -16.77 -9.81 40.65
N ALA A 58 -16.25 -9.42 39.48
CA ALA A 58 -16.89 -9.69 38.19
C ALA A 58 -16.83 -11.19 37.85
N ASP A 59 -15.68 -11.82 38.06
CA ASP A 59 -15.50 -13.26 37.81
C ASP A 59 -16.37 -14.13 38.72
N GLN A 60 -16.53 -13.74 40.00
CA GLN A 60 -17.45 -14.42 40.91
C GLN A 60 -18.92 -14.26 40.49
N GLN A 61 -19.31 -13.09 39.99
CA GLN A 61 -20.65 -12.85 39.45
C GLN A 61 -20.92 -13.66 38.17
N ILE A 62 -19.93 -13.79 37.28
CA ILE A 62 -20.03 -14.61 36.07
C ILE A 62 -20.13 -16.10 36.44
N ALA A 63 -19.26 -16.60 37.31
CA ALA A 63 -19.24 -18.01 37.72
C ALA A 63 -20.56 -18.43 38.42
N SER A 64 -21.10 -17.58 39.29
CA SER A 64 -22.38 -17.85 39.96
C SER A 64 -23.58 -17.84 39.00
N LEU A 65 -23.61 -16.93 38.02
CA LEU A 65 -24.65 -16.92 36.97
C LEU A 65 -24.55 -18.13 36.03
N GLN A 66 -23.33 -18.59 35.71
CA GLN A 66 -23.12 -19.81 34.92
C GLN A 66 -23.57 -21.06 35.67
N ALA A 67 -23.27 -21.18 36.97
CA ALA A 67 -23.75 -22.27 37.81
C ALA A 67 -25.29 -22.30 37.90
N ALA A 68 -25.91 -21.15 38.16
CA ALA A 68 -27.37 -21.01 38.21
C ALA A 68 -28.05 -21.34 36.86
N ARG A 69 -27.44 -20.98 35.72
CA ARG A 69 -27.92 -21.40 34.39
C ARG A 69 -27.89 -22.92 34.24
N THR A 70 -26.80 -23.58 34.63
CA THR A 70 -26.66 -25.03 34.51
C THR A 70 -27.68 -25.77 35.37
N GLU A 71 -27.88 -25.36 36.62
CA GLU A 71 -28.90 -25.93 37.50
C GLU A 71 -30.33 -25.74 36.92
N GLN A 72 -30.62 -24.54 36.41
CA GLN A 72 -31.92 -24.24 35.81
C GLN A 72 -32.17 -25.02 34.52
N ASP A 73 -31.13 -25.30 33.71
CA ASP A 73 -31.27 -26.12 32.50
C ASP A 73 -31.51 -27.60 32.84
N VAL A 74 -30.77 -28.17 33.80
CA VAL A 74 -31.02 -29.53 34.33
C VAL A 74 -32.47 -29.65 34.79
N LYS A 75 -32.97 -28.69 35.57
CA LYS A 75 -34.36 -28.67 36.05
C LYS A 75 -35.39 -28.61 34.91
N VAL A 76 -35.10 -27.86 33.83
CA VAL A 76 -35.95 -27.82 32.63
C VAL A 76 -35.90 -29.15 31.86
N GLN A 77 -34.76 -29.85 31.83
CA GLN A 77 -34.63 -31.17 31.22
C GLN A 77 -35.37 -32.25 32.02
N GLU A 78 -35.25 -32.25 33.35
CA GLU A 78 -35.99 -33.16 34.25
C GLU A 78 -37.50 -32.98 34.13
N LEU A 79 -38.01 -31.74 34.14
CA LEU A 79 -39.43 -31.44 33.96
C LEU A 79 -39.97 -31.87 32.58
N ARG A 80 -39.13 -31.87 31.54
CA ARG A 80 -39.48 -32.45 30.22
C ARG A 80 -39.53 -33.97 30.28
N ALA A 81 -38.54 -34.62 30.89
CA ALA A 81 -38.50 -36.08 31.03
C ALA A 81 -39.69 -36.61 31.87
N ALA A 82 -40.12 -35.84 32.87
CA ALA A 82 -41.26 -36.17 33.73
C ALA A 82 -42.64 -35.81 33.12
N ASN A 83 -42.71 -35.28 31.89
CA ASN A 83 -43.94 -34.77 31.27
C ASN A 83 -44.74 -33.80 32.16
N ALA A 84 -44.04 -32.88 32.83
CA ALA A 84 -44.67 -31.90 33.72
C ALA A 84 -45.63 -30.96 32.99
N GLU A 85 -46.59 -30.38 33.72
CA GLU A 85 -47.63 -29.51 33.18
C GLU A 85 -47.05 -28.33 32.39
N GLN A 86 -47.58 -28.06 31.18
CA GLN A 86 -47.00 -27.06 30.27
C GLN A 86 -46.89 -25.66 30.88
N SER A 87 -47.77 -25.30 31.81
CA SER A 87 -47.72 -24.04 32.56
C SER A 87 -46.42 -23.89 33.36
N THR A 88 -46.05 -24.91 34.14
CA THR A 88 -44.82 -24.97 34.94
C THR A 88 -43.57 -25.04 34.07
N LEU A 89 -43.55 -25.88 33.03
CA LEU A 89 -42.43 -25.99 32.12
C LEU A 89 -42.14 -24.65 31.40
N LYS A 90 -43.19 -23.93 30.98
CA LYS A 90 -43.07 -22.61 30.35
C LYS A 90 -42.52 -21.55 31.32
N ALA A 91 -42.87 -21.62 32.60
CA ALA A 91 -42.34 -20.73 33.63
C ALA A 91 -40.83 -20.95 33.87
N GLU A 92 -40.39 -22.21 34.00
CA GLU A 92 -38.98 -22.54 34.23
C GLU A 92 -38.08 -22.26 33.01
N ILE A 93 -38.59 -22.48 31.78
CA ILE A 93 -37.92 -22.01 30.54
C ILE A 93 -37.82 -20.48 30.51
N GLY A 94 -38.81 -19.77 31.03
CA GLY A 94 -38.79 -18.31 31.17
C GLY A 94 -37.68 -17.80 32.09
N LYS A 95 -37.38 -18.53 33.17
CA LYS A 95 -36.24 -18.22 34.07
C LYS A 95 -34.90 -18.48 33.40
N LEU A 96 -34.75 -19.62 32.71
CA LEU A 96 -33.53 -19.97 31.99
C LEU A 96 -33.15 -18.87 30.97
N LYS A 97 -34.11 -18.39 30.18
CA LYS A 97 -33.90 -17.30 29.22
C LYS A 97 -33.48 -15.97 29.85
N LYS A 98 -33.90 -15.67 31.09
CA LYS A 98 -33.45 -14.47 31.82
C LYS A 98 -31.98 -14.59 32.23
N LEU A 99 -31.55 -15.75 32.72
CA LEU A 99 -30.15 -16.03 33.05
C LEU A 99 -29.25 -15.97 31.79
N GLU A 100 -29.72 -16.51 30.66
CA GLU A 100 -29.02 -16.39 29.37
C GLU A 100 -28.88 -14.94 28.91
N HIS A 101 -29.91 -14.11 29.09
CA HIS A 101 -29.84 -12.68 28.76
C HIS A 101 -28.86 -11.93 29.67
N GLN A 102 -28.81 -12.25 30.97
CA GLN A 102 -27.87 -11.64 31.91
C GLN A 102 -26.41 -12.02 31.56
N LEU A 103 -26.13 -13.26 31.19
CA LEU A 103 -24.81 -13.69 30.72
C LEU A 103 -24.42 -13.05 29.37
N ALA A 104 -25.37 -12.90 28.45
CA ALA A 104 -25.14 -12.21 27.17
C ALA A 104 -24.83 -10.71 27.36
N GLN A 105 -25.47 -10.05 28.34
CA GLN A 105 -25.14 -8.66 28.70
C GLN A 105 -23.74 -8.50 29.31
N LEU A 106 -23.16 -9.57 29.86
CA LEU A 106 -21.79 -9.64 30.37
C LEU A 106 -20.78 -10.13 29.31
N GLY A 107 -21.16 -10.17 28.02
CA GLY A 107 -20.25 -10.47 26.91
C GLY A 107 -19.94 -11.97 26.67
N ILE A 108 -20.39 -12.88 27.54
CA ILE A 108 -20.15 -14.32 27.40
C ILE A 108 -21.39 -15.00 26.78
N GLY A 109 -21.47 -14.93 25.45
CA GLY A 109 -22.62 -15.36 24.64
C GLY A 109 -22.31 -16.42 23.56
N GLY A 110 -21.42 -17.38 23.84
CA GLY A 110 -21.16 -18.51 22.93
C GLY A 110 -22.32 -19.52 22.89
N SER A 111 -22.97 -19.68 21.73
CA SER A 111 -24.19 -20.49 21.61
C SER A 111 -23.93 -22.00 21.49
N SER A 112 -23.97 -22.71 22.61
CA SER A 112 -24.00 -24.18 22.63
C SER A 112 -25.44 -24.73 22.43
N LYS A 113 -25.97 -24.69 21.20
CA LYS A 113 -27.22 -25.40 20.86
C LYS A 113 -26.94 -26.85 20.48
N ALA A 114 -27.06 -27.76 21.45
CA ALA A 114 -27.28 -29.17 21.19
C ALA A 114 -28.75 -29.39 20.77
N GLY A 115 -29.02 -29.24 19.47
CA GLY A 115 -30.35 -29.45 18.89
C GLY A 115 -30.23 -29.55 17.37
N SER A 116 -30.67 -30.66 16.79
CA SER A 116 -30.36 -31.05 15.41
C SER A 116 -31.08 -30.20 14.36
N SER A 117 -30.51 -29.04 14.04
CA SER A 117 -30.52 -28.53 12.67
C SER A 117 -29.08 -28.20 12.30
N LYS A 118 -28.50 -28.92 11.32
CA LYS A 118 -27.32 -28.42 10.61
C LYS A 118 -27.75 -27.15 9.89
N GLN A 119 -27.57 -26.00 10.53
CA GLN A 119 -27.35 -24.77 9.80
C GLN A 119 -26.02 -24.99 9.08
N GLU A 120 -26.09 -25.40 7.81
CA GLU A 120 -24.94 -25.30 6.94
C GLU A 120 -24.52 -23.83 6.94
N VAL A 121 -23.40 -23.56 7.59
CA VAL A 121 -22.72 -22.27 7.46
C VAL A 121 -22.30 -22.21 6.00
N LYS A 122 -23.11 -21.54 5.18
CA LYS A 122 -22.91 -21.42 3.74
C LYS A 122 -21.64 -20.62 3.50
N PHE A 123 -20.53 -21.34 3.45
CA PHE A 123 -19.20 -20.79 3.27
C PHE A 123 -19.18 -19.97 1.99
N THR A 124 -19.02 -18.66 2.14
CA THR A 124 -19.02 -17.73 1.02
C THR A 124 -17.57 -17.41 0.69
N LEU A 125 -17.09 -17.97 -0.43
CA LEU A 125 -15.79 -17.66 -1.00
C LEU A 125 -15.75 -16.18 -1.42
N LYS A 126 -15.13 -15.34 -0.58
CA LYS A 126 -14.86 -13.92 -0.86
C LYS A 126 -13.59 -13.46 -0.14
N THR A 127 -12.93 -12.44 -0.67
CA THR A 127 -11.94 -11.66 0.07
C THR A 127 -12.62 -10.80 1.16
N PRO A 128 -11.89 -10.34 2.19
CA PRO A 128 -12.35 -9.30 3.09
C PRO A 128 -12.87 -8.05 2.36
N LYS A 129 -13.86 -7.36 2.94
CA LYS A 129 -14.44 -6.14 2.35
C LYS A 129 -13.34 -5.10 2.13
N GLY A 130 -13.23 -4.59 0.89
CA GLY A 130 -12.23 -3.59 0.51
C GLY A 130 -10.84 -4.15 0.21
N THR A 131 -10.66 -5.47 0.10
CA THR A 131 -9.41 -6.09 -0.37
C THR A 131 -9.67 -6.93 -1.63
N ARG A 132 -8.61 -7.17 -2.43
CA ARG A 132 -8.71 -7.90 -3.70
C ARG A 132 -7.50 -8.80 -3.97
N ASP A 133 -7.76 -9.91 -4.65
CA ASP A 133 -6.73 -10.67 -5.35
C ASP A 133 -6.30 -9.93 -6.62
N TRP A 134 -5.13 -10.29 -7.15
CA TRP A 134 -4.55 -9.67 -8.34
C TRP A 134 -4.36 -10.69 -9.45
N GLU A 135 -4.99 -10.45 -10.59
CA GLU A 135 -4.86 -11.32 -11.77
C GLU A 135 -3.47 -11.21 -12.41
N PRO A 136 -2.99 -12.23 -13.16
CA PRO A 136 -1.63 -12.25 -13.70
C PRO A 136 -1.24 -11.05 -14.57
N LEU A 137 -2.17 -10.53 -15.39
CA LEU A 137 -1.91 -9.32 -16.19
C LEU A 137 -1.79 -8.07 -15.31
N ALA A 138 -2.66 -7.94 -14.31
CA ALA A 138 -2.62 -6.86 -13.32
C ALA A 138 -1.31 -6.90 -12.51
N MET A 139 -0.84 -8.09 -12.11
CA MET A 139 0.45 -8.25 -11.43
C MET A 139 1.65 -7.90 -12.32
N SER A 140 1.63 -8.26 -13.60
CA SER A 140 2.68 -7.90 -14.57
C SER A 140 2.82 -6.37 -14.70
N LEU A 141 1.68 -5.67 -14.86
CA LEU A 141 1.64 -4.21 -14.90
C LEU A 141 2.06 -3.58 -13.58
N ARG A 142 1.60 -4.12 -12.44
CA ARG A 142 2.01 -3.67 -11.10
C ARG A 142 3.52 -3.77 -10.89
N LYS A 143 4.13 -4.89 -11.27
CA LYS A 143 5.58 -5.10 -11.20
C LYS A 143 6.32 -4.05 -12.04
N ARG A 144 5.82 -3.72 -13.23
CA ARG A 144 6.40 -2.68 -14.07
C ARG A 144 6.29 -1.29 -13.44
N ILE A 145 5.13 -0.93 -12.88
CA ILE A 145 4.92 0.32 -12.14
C ILE A 145 5.96 0.45 -11.00
N PHE A 146 6.13 -0.61 -10.21
CA PHE A 146 7.11 -0.63 -9.12
C PHE A 146 8.55 -0.49 -9.65
N SER A 147 8.96 -1.26 -10.65
CA SER A 147 10.31 -1.15 -11.26
C SER A 147 10.59 0.30 -11.70
N THR A 148 9.67 0.92 -12.42
CA THR A 148 9.83 2.31 -12.91
C THR A 148 9.94 3.32 -11.75
N ILE A 149 9.17 3.15 -10.67
CA ILE A 149 9.28 4.01 -9.48
C ILE A 149 10.60 3.78 -8.74
N GLU A 150 11.00 2.52 -8.56
CA GLU A 150 12.27 2.12 -7.92
C GLU A 150 13.49 2.63 -8.69
N GLU A 151 13.44 2.60 -10.03
CA GLU A 151 14.48 3.14 -10.92
C GLU A 151 14.66 4.65 -10.72
N VAL A 152 13.57 5.43 -10.67
CA VAL A 152 13.61 6.88 -10.40
C VAL A 152 14.11 7.15 -8.97
N PHE A 153 13.55 6.49 -7.96
CA PHE A 153 13.98 6.67 -6.57
C PHE A 153 15.47 6.34 -6.36
N SER A 154 15.97 5.28 -7.01
CA SER A 154 17.38 4.89 -6.96
C SER A 154 18.29 5.87 -7.72
N ALA A 155 17.82 6.48 -8.81
CA ALA A 155 18.57 7.49 -9.56
C ALA A 155 18.86 8.75 -8.71
N HIS A 156 17.94 9.10 -7.79
CA HIS A 156 18.12 10.17 -6.80
C HIS A 156 18.86 9.73 -5.52
N GLY A 157 19.45 8.53 -5.53
CA GLY A 157 20.29 8.01 -4.46
C GLY A 157 19.54 7.56 -3.20
N ALA A 158 18.23 7.31 -3.28
CA ALA A 158 17.46 6.83 -2.13
C ALA A 158 17.74 5.35 -1.83
N VAL A 159 17.98 5.03 -0.55
CA VAL A 159 18.12 3.64 -0.09
C VAL A 159 16.76 3.00 0.21
N THR A 160 16.65 1.68 0.13
CA THR A 160 15.42 0.98 0.50
C THR A 160 15.45 0.51 1.96
N ILE A 161 14.29 0.54 2.63
CA ILE A 161 14.07 -0.08 3.93
C ILE A 161 12.75 -0.87 3.91
N ASP A 162 12.54 -1.75 4.88
CA ASP A 162 11.22 -2.31 5.19
C ASP A 162 10.94 -2.27 6.69
N THR A 163 9.66 -2.27 7.05
CA THR A 163 9.19 -2.31 8.44
C THR A 163 8.18 -3.44 8.63
N PRO A 164 7.95 -3.92 9.87
CA PRO A 164 6.85 -4.81 10.17
C PRO A 164 5.49 -4.28 9.67
N VAL A 165 4.58 -5.19 9.31
CA VAL A 165 3.24 -4.83 8.80
C VAL A 165 2.31 -4.30 9.91
N PHE A 166 2.61 -4.64 11.16
CA PHE A 166 2.00 -4.11 12.37
C PHE A 166 3.04 -3.39 13.23
N GLU A 167 2.62 -2.32 13.88
CA GLU A 167 3.40 -1.60 14.89
C GLU A 167 2.71 -1.78 16.25
N LEU A 168 3.39 -1.46 17.34
CA LEU A 168 2.74 -1.32 18.66
C LEU A 168 1.64 -0.25 18.55
N LYS A 169 0.46 -0.51 19.14
CA LYS A 169 -0.72 0.34 19.03
C LYS A 169 -0.46 1.77 19.52
N GLU A 170 0.39 1.93 20.53
CA GLU A 170 0.82 3.22 21.06
C GLU A 170 1.61 4.08 20.05
N ILE A 171 2.38 3.46 19.14
CA ILE A 171 3.16 4.16 18.11
C ILE A 171 2.23 4.87 17.11
N LEU A 172 1.12 4.23 16.76
CA LEU A 172 0.12 4.76 15.83
C LEU A 172 -0.91 5.68 16.50
N SER A 173 -1.02 5.64 17.83
CA SER A 173 -2.04 6.38 18.58
C SER A 173 -1.78 7.88 18.58
N GLY A 174 -2.82 8.66 18.24
CA GLY A 174 -2.78 10.13 18.29
C GLY A 174 -1.97 10.81 17.18
N LYS A 175 -1.45 10.08 16.20
CA LYS A 175 -0.64 10.63 15.09
C LYS A 175 -1.46 11.11 13.89
N TYR A 176 -2.70 10.63 13.76
CA TYR A 176 -3.52 10.79 12.54
C TYR A 176 -4.80 11.63 12.77
N GLY A 177 -4.89 12.39 13.87
CA GLY A 177 -6.09 13.17 14.18
C GLY A 177 -7.37 12.30 14.18
N GLU A 178 -8.40 12.75 13.47
CA GLU A 178 -9.68 12.04 13.34
C GLU A 178 -9.56 10.65 12.67
N ASP A 179 -8.61 10.48 11.75
CA ASP A 179 -8.38 9.23 11.00
C ASP A 179 -7.85 8.09 11.87
N SER A 180 -7.38 8.37 13.10
CA SER A 180 -6.93 7.35 14.06
C SER A 180 -8.00 6.29 14.36
N LYS A 181 -9.30 6.62 14.16
CA LYS A 181 -10.44 5.70 14.32
C LYS A 181 -10.51 4.63 13.22
N LEU A 182 -9.79 4.81 12.12
CA LEU A 182 -9.80 3.93 10.94
C LEU A 182 -8.67 2.89 10.96
N ILE A 183 -7.93 2.77 12.06
CA ILE A 183 -6.84 1.78 12.22
C ILE A 183 -7.42 0.38 12.45
N TYR A 184 -6.74 -0.64 11.91
CA TYR A 184 -6.99 -2.05 12.20
C TYR A 184 -6.18 -2.51 13.41
N ASP A 185 -6.85 -2.77 14.53
CA ASP A 185 -6.23 -3.41 15.70
C ASP A 185 -6.20 -4.94 15.54
N LEU A 186 -5.14 -5.57 16.05
CA LEU A 186 -5.08 -7.02 16.20
C LEU A 186 -5.88 -7.45 17.44
N GLN A 187 -6.29 -8.72 17.47
CA GLN A 187 -6.94 -9.30 18.65
C GLN A 187 -5.93 -9.42 19.79
N ASP A 188 -6.32 -9.04 21.02
CA ASP A 188 -5.54 -9.34 22.22
C ASP A 188 -5.48 -10.87 22.44
N GLN A 189 -4.25 -11.37 22.58
CA GLN A 189 -3.92 -12.77 22.80
C GLN A 189 -3.01 -12.96 24.04
N GLY A 190 -2.98 -11.98 24.94
CA GLY A 190 -2.15 -11.98 26.16
C GLY A 190 -0.71 -11.48 25.93
N GLY A 191 -0.51 -10.62 24.94
CA GLY A 191 0.79 -10.08 24.54
C GLY A 191 0.75 -8.56 24.32
N GLU A 192 1.69 -8.04 23.53
CA GLU A 192 1.71 -6.62 23.17
C GLU A 192 0.52 -6.25 22.27
N LEU A 193 -0.11 -5.10 22.55
CA LEU A 193 -1.21 -4.59 21.72
C LEU A 193 -0.66 -4.00 20.44
N CYS A 194 -0.96 -4.62 19.30
CA CYS A 194 -0.48 -4.24 17.98
C CYS A 194 -1.61 -3.81 17.04
N SER A 195 -1.27 -2.98 16.07
CA SER A 195 -2.18 -2.47 15.04
C SER A 195 -1.49 -2.45 13.68
N LEU A 196 -2.22 -2.72 12.60
CA LEU A 196 -1.68 -2.66 11.23
C LEU A 196 -1.32 -1.20 10.87
N ARG A 197 -0.20 -1.03 10.15
CA ARG A 197 0.27 0.31 9.73
C ARG A 197 -0.73 1.01 8.81
N TYR A 198 -1.05 2.26 9.16
CA TYR A 198 -1.99 3.13 8.43
C TYR A 198 -1.31 3.85 7.25
N ASP A 199 -0.05 4.23 7.42
CA ASP A 199 0.86 4.75 6.40
C ASP A 199 2.27 4.12 6.53
N LEU A 200 3.25 4.62 5.77
CA LEU A 200 4.67 4.27 5.91
C LEU A 200 5.48 5.38 6.61
N THR A 201 4.96 6.61 6.68
CA THR A 201 5.56 7.78 7.33
C THR A 201 5.79 7.59 8.83
N VAL A 202 4.80 7.10 9.57
CA VAL A 202 4.91 6.89 11.02
C VAL A 202 5.87 5.73 11.35
N PRO A 203 5.80 4.56 10.68
CA PRO A 203 6.85 3.53 10.77
C PRO A 203 8.26 4.06 10.46
N PHE A 204 8.41 4.96 9.49
CA PHE A 204 9.70 5.58 9.17
C PHE A 204 10.18 6.54 10.28
N ALA A 205 9.29 7.40 10.83
CA ALA A 205 9.65 8.28 11.93
C ALA A 205 10.09 7.50 13.18
N ARG A 206 9.41 6.37 13.47
CA ARG A 206 9.81 5.41 14.51
C ARG A 206 11.14 4.72 14.19
N PHE A 207 11.43 4.42 12.93
CA PHE A 207 12.70 3.83 12.48
C PHE A 207 13.90 4.76 12.68
N VAL A 208 13.75 6.03 12.32
CA VAL A 208 14.76 7.08 12.55
C VAL A 208 14.97 7.31 14.05
N ALA A 209 13.89 7.44 14.83
CA ALA A 209 13.96 7.69 16.27
C ALA A 209 14.59 6.53 17.08
N MET A 210 14.50 5.28 16.60
CA MET A 210 15.22 4.14 17.19
C MET A 210 16.72 4.17 16.92
N ASN A 211 17.17 4.76 15.80
CA ASN A 211 18.55 4.70 15.32
C ASN A 211 19.10 6.09 14.92
N PRO A 212 18.98 7.14 15.76
CA PRO A 212 19.17 8.53 15.32
C PRO A 212 20.61 8.84 14.88
N SER A 213 21.61 8.13 15.42
CA SER A 213 23.02 8.26 15.02
C SER A 213 23.35 7.67 13.65
N GLU A 214 22.54 6.73 13.16
CA GLU A 214 22.76 6.04 11.88
C GLU A 214 21.79 6.51 10.79
N HIS A 215 20.58 6.93 11.18
CA HIS A 215 19.49 7.26 10.26
C HIS A 215 18.87 8.65 10.50
N GLY A 216 19.47 9.48 11.37
CA GLY A 216 19.07 10.90 11.54
C GLY A 216 19.38 11.79 10.33
N ASN A 217 20.17 11.28 9.38
CA ASN A 217 20.29 11.80 8.02
C ASN A 217 20.15 10.61 7.06
N ILE A 218 19.04 10.54 6.33
CA ILE A 218 18.76 9.44 5.39
C ILE A 218 17.79 9.92 4.30
N LYS A 219 18.08 9.58 3.05
CA LYS A 219 17.14 9.62 1.93
C LYS A 219 16.71 8.19 1.64
N ARG A 220 15.43 7.85 1.84
CA ARG A 220 14.93 6.47 1.69
C ARG A 220 13.68 6.38 0.86
N TYR A 221 13.47 5.24 0.22
CA TYR A 221 12.18 4.84 -0.30
C TYR A 221 11.63 3.57 0.38
N HIS A 222 10.31 3.42 0.39
CA HIS A 222 9.61 2.25 0.92
C HIS A 222 8.35 1.97 0.08
N ILE A 223 8.25 0.76 -0.51
CA ILE A 223 7.10 0.34 -1.32
C ILE A 223 6.40 -0.80 -0.59
N ALA A 224 5.22 -0.52 -0.04
CA ALA A 224 4.58 -1.43 0.90
C ALA A 224 3.07 -1.28 0.97
N LYS A 225 2.40 -2.36 1.40
CA LYS A 225 0.98 -2.34 1.75
C LYS A 225 0.71 -1.58 3.06
N VAL A 226 -0.40 -0.85 3.08
CA VAL A 226 -0.98 -0.16 4.23
C VAL A 226 -2.46 -0.49 4.38
N TYR A 227 -3.00 -0.25 5.58
CA TYR A 227 -4.31 -0.76 5.99
C TYR A 227 -5.16 0.33 6.63
N ARG A 228 -6.32 0.63 6.02
CA ARG A 228 -7.25 1.68 6.48
C ARG A 228 -8.67 1.16 6.45
N ARG A 229 -9.43 1.28 7.54
CA ARG A 229 -10.85 0.85 7.65
C ARG A 229 -11.82 1.81 6.96
N ASP A 230 -11.35 2.51 5.93
CA ASP A 230 -12.11 3.50 5.17
C ASP A 230 -13.26 2.84 4.39
N GLN A 231 -14.23 3.62 3.91
CA GLN A 231 -15.35 3.08 3.13
C GLN A 231 -14.94 2.90 1.66
N PRO A 232 -14.81 1.64 1.17
CA PRO A 232 -14.21 1.38 -0.12
C PRO A 232 -15.12 1.82 -1.27
N ALA A 233 -14.49 2.27 -2.36
CA ALA A 233 -15.08 2.54 -3.65
C ALA A 233 -14.18 1.86 -4.70
N MET A 234 -14.52 0.60 -5.02
CA MET A 234 -13.64 -0.34 -5.70
C MET A 234 -13.38 0.09 -7.16
N SER A 235 -14.38 0.67 -7.83
CA SER A 235 -14.20 1.18 -9.21
C SER A 235 -13.34 2.45 -9.29
N LYS A 236 -13.14 3.15 -8.16
CA LYS A 236 -12.39 4.41 -8.06
C LYS A 236 -11.00 4.24 -7.42
N GLY A 237 -10.58 3.00 -7.15
CA GLY A 237 -9.28 2.69 -6.57
C GLY A 237 -9.18 2.95 -5.06
N ARG A 238 -10.30 3.10 -4.34
CA ARG A 238 -10.32 3.31 -2.89
C ARG A 238 -10.55 1.96 -2.17
N PHE A 239 -9.49 1.44 -1.57
CA PHE A 239 -9.45 0.13 -0.93
C PHE A 239 -9.20 0.23 0.59
N ARG A 240 -9.43 -0.87 1.32
CA ARG A 240 -9.02 -1.01 2.73
C ARG A 240 -7.62 -1.60 2.90
N GLU A 241 -7.13 -2.31 1.89
CA GLU A 241 -5.72 -2.70 1.72
C GLU A 241 -5.25 -2.16 0.36
N PHE A 242 -4.15 -1.40 0.35
CA PHE A 242 -3.53 -0.88 -0.87
C PHE A 242 -2.04 -0.64 -0.66
N TYR A 243 -1.28 -0.44 -1.75
CA TYR A 243 0.11 -0.02 -1.67
C TYR A 243 0.27 1.49 -1.63
N GLN A 244 1.25 1.94 -0.86
CA GLN A 244 1.89 3.23 -0.96
C GLN A 244 3.32 3.04 -1.51
N CYS A 245 3.84 4.05 -2.21
CA CYS A 245 5.22 4.10 -2.67
C CYS A 245 5.80 5.43 -2.19
N ASP A 246 6.54 5.38 -1.10
CA ASP A 246 6.94 6.58 -0.35
C ASP A 246 8.43 6.83 -0.54
N ILE A 247 8.82 8.08 -0.79
CA ILE A 247 10.20 8.55 -0.75
C ILE A 247 10.31 9.76 0.16
N ASP A 248 11.28 9.73 1.06
CA ASP A 248 11.44 10.70 2.14
C ASP A 248 12.91 11.05 2.36
N ILE A 249 13.17 12.33 2.63
CA ILE A 249 14.46 12.89 2.99
C ILE A 249 14.36 13.36 4.44
N ALA A 250 15.13 12.73 5.32
CA ALA A 250 15.29 13.10 6.71
C ALA A 250 16.68 13.71 6.95
N GLY A 251 16.74 14.74 7.78
CA GLY A 251 17.97 15.43 8.16
C GLY A 251 17.87 16.96 8.13
N VAL A 252 18.88 17.63 8.68
CA VAL A 252 18.99 19.10 8.65
C VAL A 252 19.72 19.52 7.38
N TYR A 253 19.06 20.34 6.57
CA TYR A 253 19.55 20.85 5.29
C TYR A 253 19.18 22.32 5.13
N ASP A 254 19.72 22.97 4.09
CA ASP A 254 19.33 24.33 3.72
C ASP A 254 17.84 24.39 3.30
N PRO A 255 17.13 25.52 3.54
CA PRO A 255 15.69 25.61 3.32
C PRO A 255 15.29 25.30 1.87
N MET A 256 14.18 24.57 1.73
CA MET A 256 13.51 24.20 0.48
C MET A 256 14.31 23.34 -0.52
N VAL A 257 15.59 23.06 -0.27
CA VAL A 257 16.42 22.21 -1.13
C VAL A 257 15.84 20.79 -1.23
N PRO A 258 15.68 20.01 -0.15
CA PRO A 258 15.08 18.68 -0.23
C PRO A 258 13.58 18.72 -0.62
N ASP A 259 12.86 19.79 -0.28
CA ASP A 259 11.45 19.97 -0.66
C ASP A 259 11.29 20.07 -2.18
N SER A 260 12.16 20.82 -2.85
CA SER A 260 12.20 20.95 -4.30
C SER A 260 12.65 19.66 -5.00
N GLU A 261 13.60 18.92 -4.41
CA GLU A 261 14.03 17.62 -4.92
C GLU A 261 12.90 16.58 -4.86
N VAL A 262 12.14 16.50 -3.76
CA VAL A 262 11.00 15.58 -3.65
C VAL A 262 9.90 15.89 -4.68
N LEU A 263 9.67 17.17 -4.99
CA LEU A 263 8.76 17.57 -6.07
C LEU A 263 9.30 17.20 -7.46
N CYS A 264 10.61 17.30 -7.69
CA CYS A 264 11.27 16.85 -8.92
C CYS A 264 11.10 15.34 -9.11
N ILE A 265 11.44 14.53 -8.10
CA ILE A 265 11.26 13.08 -8.07
C ILE A 265 9.79 12.69 -8.36
N LEU A 266 8.83 13.42 -7.78
CA LEU A 266 7.41 13.19 -8.04
C LEU A 266 7.05 13.41 -9.51
N VAL A 267 7.50 14.50 -10.11
CA VAL A 267 7.24 14.81 -11.53
C VAL A 267 7.88 13.75 -12.44
N GLU A 268 9.15 13.43 -12.22
CA GLU A 268 9.87 12.39 -12.97
C GLU A 268 9.21 11.02 -12.87
N ALA A 269 8.81 10.60 -11.66
CA ALA A 269 8.14 9.32 -11.46
C ALA A 269 6.77 9.26 -12.18
N LEU A 270 6.01 10.35 -12.18
CA LEU A 270 4.72 10.41 -12.87
C LEU A 270 4.88 10.45 -14.40
N ASP A 271 5.82 11.25 -14.93
CA ASP A 271 6.12 11.28 -16.36
C ASP A 271 6.70 9.94 -16.85
N ALA A 272 7.55 9.26 -16.08
CA ALA A 272 8.09 7.93 -16.39
C ALA A 272 7.01 6.82 -16.40
N LEU A 273 5.96 6.97 -15.60
CA LEU A 273 4.76 6.12 -15.63
C LEU A 273 3.81 6.46 -16.80
N GLY A 274 4.12 7.49 -17.59
CA GLY A 274 3.31 7.97 -18.71
C GLY A 274 2.05 8.70 -18.28
N MET A 275 2.04 9.32 -17.09
CA MET A 275 0.91 10.10 -16.60
C MET A 275 0.89 11.47 -17.27
N GLU A 276 -0.20 11.79 -17.98
CA GLU A 276 -0.34 13.03 -18.73
C GLU A 276 -1.38 13.95 -18.09
N GLY A 277 -1.24 15.26 -18.28
CA GLY A 277 -2.23 16.24 -17.82
C GLY A 277 -2.45 16.26 -16.30
N PHE A 278 -1.42 15.90 -15.52
CA PHE A 278 -1.43 16.07 -14.08
C PHE A 278 -0.92 17.47 -13.69
N THR A 279 -1.37 17.94 -12.53
CA THR A 279 -0.90 19.17 -11.88
C THR A 279 -0.60 18.86 -10.43
N VAL A 280 0.51 19.36 -9.92
CA VAL A 280 0.85 19.24 -8.50
C VAL A 280 0.36 20.50 -7.79
N LYS A 281 -0.68 20.37 -6.99
CA LYS A 281 -1.09 21.44 -6.07
C LYS A 281 -0.03 21.57 -4.97
N ILE A 282 0.38 22.78 -4.66
CA ILE A 282 1.32 23.10 -3.58
C ILE A 282 0.73 24.18 -2.67
N ASN A 283 0.99 24.10 -1.37
CA ASN A 283 0.65 25.11 -0.37
C ASN A 283 1.58 24.96 0.86
N HIS A 284 1.53 25.89 1.82
CA HIS A 284 2.43 25.87 2.97
C HIS A 284 1.67 26.07 4.29
N ARG A 285 1.89 25.22 5.30
CA ARG A 285 1.17 25.26 6.59
C ARG A 285 1.27 26.61 7.29
N LYS A 286 2.47 27.20 7.37
CA LYS A 286 2.67 28.58 7.88
C LYS A 286 1.77 29.64 7.22
N ILE A 287 1.40 29.48 5.94
CA ILE A 287 0.48 30.40 5.24
C ILE A 287 -0.97 30.12 5.67
N LEU A 288 -1.40 28.86 5.70
CA LEU A 288 -2.73 28.46 6.18
C LEU A 288 -2.98 28.88 7.64
N ASP A 289 -2.05 28.54 8.53
CA ASP A 289 -2.13 28.91 9.95
C ASP A 289 -2.13 30.44 10.12
N GLY A 290 -1.37 31.12 9.27
CA GLY A 290 -1.36 32.58 9.16
C GLY A 290 -2.68 33.18 8.70
N ILE A 291 -3.32 32.63 7.65
CA ILE A 291 -4.66 33.03 7.19
C ILE A 291 -5.67 32.84 8.32
N PHE A 292 -5.63 31.71 9.04
CA PHE A 292 -6.55 31.46 10.14
C PHE A 292 -6.38 32.46 11.29
N ASP A 293 -5.15 32.80 11.68
CA ASP A 293 -4.88 33.82 12.71
C ASP A 293 -5.33 35.22 12.25
N ILE A 294 -4.92 35.64 11.04
CA ILE A 294 -5.30 36.92 10.41
C ILE A 294 -6.83 37.09 10.32
N CYS A 295 -7.55 36.04 9.94
CA CYS A 295 -9.01 36.08 9.83
C CYS A 295 -9.73 36.07 11.19
N GLY A 296 -9.05 35.67 12.27
CA GLY A 296 -9.63 35.59 13.62
C GLY A 296 -10.24 34.23 13.97
N VAL A 297 -9.70 33.12 13.46
CA VAL A 297 -10.14 31.76 13.81
C VAL A 297 -9.68 31.41 15.23
N PRO A 298 -10.58 31.00 16.15
CA PRO A 298 -10.20 30.56 17.48
C PRO A 298 -9.24 29.36 17.45
N ALA A 299 -8.22 29.37 18.32
CA ALA A 299 -7.15 28.37 18.34
C ALA A 299 -7.65 26.93 18.54
N ASP A 300 -8.73 26.74 19.30
CA ASP A 300 -9.42 25.45 19.50
C ASP A 300 -10.14 24.93 18.24
N LYS A 301 -10.40 25.82 17.26
CA LYS A 301 -11.11 25.52 16.01
C LYS A 301 -10.22 25.40 14.78
N ILE A 302 -8.95 25.81 14.83
CA ILE A 302 -8.03 25.80 13.67
C ILE A 302 -8.06 24.45 12.92
N ARG A 303 -7.97 23.32 13.63
CA ARG A 303 -8.00 21.99 12.98
C ARG A 303 -9.34 21.67 12.32
N THR A 304 -10.47 21.96 13.00
CA THR A 304 -11.79 21.68 12.44
C THR A 304 -12.08 22.59 11.24
N ILE A 305 -11.64 23.84 11.26
CA ILE A 305 -11.75 24.77 10.13
C ILE A 305 -10.83 24.34 8.96
N SER A 306 -9.58 23.95 9.21
CA SER A 306 -8.71 23.35 8.18
C SER A 306 -9.35 22.13 7.50
N SER A 307 -10.04 21.27 8.28
CA SER A 307 -10.80 20.11 7.78
C SER A 307 -12.03 20.51 6.93
N ALA A 308 -12.60 21.69 7.12
CA ALA A 308 -13.65 22.21 6.23
C ALA A 308 -13.04 22.77 4.94
N VAL A 309 -11.97 23.56 5.03
CA VAL A 309 -11.26 24.15 3.89
C VAL A 309 -10.75 23.09 2.91
N ASP A 310 -10.23 21.96 3.41
CA ASP A 310 -9.78 20.83 2.57
C ASP A 310 -10.85 20.33 1.59
N LYS A 311 -12.14 20.42 1.97
CA LYS A 311 -13.26 19.96 1.15
C LYS A 311 -13.53 20.84 -0.07
N LEU A 312 -12.86 21.98 -0.23
CA LEU A 312 -12.97 22.82 -1.44
C LEU A 312 -12.49 22.11 -2.72
N ASP A 313 -11.77 20.98 -2.60
CA ASP A 313 -11.44 20.11 -3.73
C ASP A 313 -12.63 19.29 -4.27
N LYS A 314 -13.73 19.20 -3.53
CA LYS A 314 -14.93 18.38 -3.83
C LYS A 314 -16.26 19.11 -3.67
N SER A 315 -16.32 20.16 -2.86
CA SER A 315 -17.53 20.90 -2.47
C SER A 315 -17.43 22.38 -2.81
N PRO A 316 -18.50 23.03 -3.30
CA PRO A 316 -18.51 24.47 -3.55
C PRO A 316 -18.31 25.31 -2.28
N TRP A 317 -17.78 26.53 -2.44
CA TRP A 317 -17.56 27.48 -1.33
C TRP A 317 -18.78 27.67 -0.43
N ALA A 318 -19.99 27.73 -0.99
CA ALA A 318 -21.22 27.89 -0.20
C ALA A 318 -21.48 26.74 0.77
N GLU A 319 -21.15 25.49 0.40
CA GLU A 319 -21.28 24.32 1.27
C GLU A 319 -20.21 24.32 2.36
N VAL A 320 -18.96 24.65 1.99
CA VAL A 320 -17.84 24.75 2.93
C VAL A 320 -18.03 25.88 3.94
N LYS A 321 -18.50 27.05 3.50
CA LYS A 321 -18.90 28.17 4.38
C LYS A 321 -19.97 27.72 5.37
N ARG A 322 -21.03 27.03 4.90
CA ARG A 322 -22.10 26.50 5.75
C ARG A 322 -21.57 25.50 6.79
N GLU A 323 -20.64 24.62 6.42
CA GLU A 323 -20.02 23.69 7.38
C GLU A 323 -19.22 24.46 8.45
N MET A 324 -18.42 25.45 8.04
CA MET A 324 -17.64 26.26 8.99
C MET A 324 -18.54 27.02 9.97
N THR A 325 -19.62 27.65 9.50
CA THR A 325 -20.48 28.48 10.35
C THR A 325 -21.51 27.66 11.14
N VAL A 326 -22.27 26.79 10.48
CA VAL A 326 -23.40 26.06 11.10
C VAL A 326 -22.91 24.84 11.88
N ASP A 327 -22.03 24.03 11.30
CA ASP A 327 -21.66 22.73 11.88
C ASP A 327 -20.46 22.86 12.83
N LYS A 328 -19.55 23.81 12.58
CA LYS A 328 -18.33 24.07 13.37
C LYS A 328 -18.38 25.36 14.19
N GLY A 329 -19.46 26.15 14.07
CA GLY A 329 -19.72 27.31 14.91
C GLY A 329 -18.73 28.46 14.75
N LEU A 330 -18.20 28.68 13.54
CA LEU A 330 -17.38 29.85 13.21
C LEU A 330 -18.27 31.07 12.95
N ALA A 331 -17.80 32.28 13.27
CA ALA A 331 -18.49 33.50 12.92
C ALA A 331 -18.52 33.69 11.39
N GLU A 332 -19.61 34.26 10.87
CA GLU A 332 -19.82 34.36 9.42
C GLU A 332 -18.82 35.31 8.74
N ASP A 333 -18.48 36.42 9.38
CA ASP A 333 -17.48 37.38 8.88
C ASP A 333 -16.07 36.78 8.85
N VAL A 334 -15.71 35.94 9.84
CA VAL A 334 -14.45 35.18 9.85
C VAL A 334 -14.44 34.17 8.70
N ALA A 335 -15.54 33.47 8.47
CA ALA A 335 -15.68 32.56 7.35
C ALA A 335 -15.55 33.26 5.99
N ASP A 336 -16.13 34.45 5.81
CA ASP A 336 -16.00 35.22 4.56
C ASP A 336 -14.55 35.69 4.32
N LYS A 337 -13.86 36.21 5.35
CA LYS A 337 -12.44 36.58 5.27
C LYS A 337 -11.55 35.40 4.86
N ILE A 338 -11.76 34.21 5.42
CA ILE A 338 -11.06 32.99 4.99
C ILE A 338 -11.28 32.75 3.49
N GLY A 339 -12.52 32.95 3.03
CA GLY A 339 -12.91 32.82 1.63
C GLY A 339 -12.12 33.70 0.67
N GLU A 340 -11.76 34.92 1.07
CA GLU A 340 -10.96 35.84 0.24
C GLU A 340 -9.58 35.27 -0.10
N TYR A 341 -9.00 34.47 0.81
CA TYR A 341 -7.73 33.77 0.61
C TYR A 341 -7.88 32.38 -0.01
N VAL A 342 -8.69 31.49 0.57
CA VAL A 342 -8.71 30.05 0.19
C VAL A 342 -9.32 29.78 -1.18
N LYS A 343 -9.96 30.77 -1.82
CA LYS A 343 -10.39 30.71 -3.23
C LYS A 343 -9.28 31.06 -4.23
N LEU A 344 -8.13 31.55 -3.76
CA LEU A 344 -7.00 31.94 -4.63
C LEU A 344 -6.15 30.72 -5.01
N LYS A 345 -5.92 30.59 -6.32
CA LYS A 345 -5.03 29.60 -6.93
C LYS A 345 -4.31 30.19 -8.14
N GLY A 346 -3.10 29.73 -8.43
CA GLY A 346 -2.27 30.21 -9.53
C GLY A 346 -0.87 29.59 -9.50
N GLY A 347 0.13 30.33 -9.97
CA GLY A 347 1.54 30.01 -9.82
C GLY A 347 2.28 31.20 -9.20
N LYS A 348 3.40 31.60 -9.82
CA LYS A 348 4.16 32.80 -9.43
C LYS A 348 3.34 34.09 -9.36
N ASN A 349 2.32 34.23 -10.20
CA ASN A 349 1.40 35.38 -10.14
C ASN A 349 0.63 35.47 -8.80
N LEU A 350 0.31 34.34 -8.17
CA LEU A 350 -0.28 34.33 -6.84
C LEU A 350 0.78 34.62 -5.77
N LEU A 351 1.99 34.07 -5.90
CA LEU A 351 3.10 34.38 -5.01
C LEU A 351 3.38 35.91 -4.97
N GLU A 352 3.51 36.55 -6.12
CA GLU A 352 3.71 38.01 -6.19
C GLU A 352 2.54 38.80 -5.60
N LYS A 353 1.29 38.32 -5.77
CA LYS A 353 0.13 38.92 -5.11
C LYS A 353 0.24 38.83 -3.58
N LEU A 354 0.65 37.68 -3.04
CA LEU A 354 0.82 37.51 -1.58
C LEU A 354 2.02 38.29 -1.03
N LYS A 355 3.08 38.50 -1.81
CA LYS A 355 4.20 39.38 -1.45
C LYS A 355 3.81 40.86 -1.38
N GLN A 356 2.75 41.26 -2.07
CA GLN A 356 2.18 42.62 -2.05
C GLN A 356 1.06 42.80 -0.99
N ASP A 357 0.66 41.72 -0.33
CA ASP A 357 -0.35 41.76 0.73
C ASP A 357 0.29 42.17 2.07
N GLU A 358 0.06 43.41 2.48
CA GLU A 358 0.62 43.98 3.71
C GLU A 358 0.16 43.23 4.98
N VAL A 359 -1.02 42.60 4.96
CA VAL A 359 -1.54 41.85 6.12
C VAL A 359 -0.83 40.50 6.22
N MET A 360 -0.70 39.79 5.09
CA MET A 360 0.04 38.54 4.99
C MET A 360 1.53 38.73 5.34
N MET A 361 2.15 39.79 4.80
CA MET A 361 3.57 40.07 4.98
C MET A 361 3.90 40.69 6.33
N GLY A 362 2.95 41.41 6.94
CA GLY A 362 3.03 41.86 8.34
C GLY A 362 2.95 40.72 9.35
N HIS A 363 2.31 39.59 9.00
CA HIS A 363 2.21 38.45 9.89
C HIS A 363 3.51 37.61 9.91
N LYS A 364 4.08 37.42 11.11
CA LYS A 364 5.41 36.78 11.30
C LYS A 364 5.48 35.37 10.72
N VAL A 365 4.46 34.54 10.95
CA VAL A 365 4.44 33.15 10.50
C VAL A 365 4.13 33.07 9.01
N ALA A 366 3.10 33.79 8.56
CA ALA A 366 2.65 33.75 7.16
C ALA A 366 3.70 34.27 6.18
N SER A 367 4.32 35.41 6.50
CA SER A 367 5.40 35.99 5.69
C SER A 367 6.61 35.05 5.57
N GLN A 368 6.88 34.19 6.57
CA GLN A 368 7.91 33.16 6.43
C GLN A 368 7.48 32.08 5.45
N GLY A 369 6.23 31.61 5.51
CA GLY A 369 5.70 30.70 4.51
C GLY A 369 5.74 31.27 3.09
N VAL A 370 5.47 32.56 2.91
CA VAL A 370 5.59 33.24 1.60
C VAL A 370 7.05 33.25 1.11
N ARG A 371 8.02 33.56 1.98
CA ARG A 371 9.47 33.49 1.64
C ARG A 371 9.94 32.07 1.35
N ASP A 372 9.43 31.07 2.08
CA ASP A 372 9.72 29.65 1.83
C ASP A 372 9.17 29.23 0.45
N MET A 373 7.98 29.70 0.07
CA MET A 373 7.39 29.45 -1.26
C MET A 373 8.12 30.19 -2.39
N GLU A 374 8.63 31.40 -2.13
CA GLU A 374 9.47 32.15 -3.09
C GLU A 374 10.74 31.38 -3.44
N LEU A 375 11.51 30.97 -2.42
CA LEU A 375 12.72 30.17 -2.60
C LEU A 375 12.43 28.83 -3.29
N LEU A 376 11.29 28.21 -2.98
CA LEU A 376 10.86 26.99 -3.65
C LEU A 376 10.61 27.22 -5.15
N PHE A 377 9.90 28.29 -5.54
CA PHE A 377 9.64 28.57 -6.95
C PHE A 377 10.92 28.80 -7.75
N ASP A 378 11.94 29.45 -7.16
CA ASP A 378 13.26 29.61 -7.79
C ASP A 378 13.94 28.25 -8.04
N TYR A 379 13.90 27.32 -7.08
CA TYR A 379 14.46 25.97 -7.28
C TYR A 379 13.66 25.12 -8.27
N LEU A 380 12.34 25.29 -8.32
CA LEU A 380 11.46 24.62 -9.29
C LEU A 380 11.70 25.10 -10.73
N ASP A 381 12.15 26.34 -10.94
CA ASP A 381 12.63 26.80 -12.25
C ASP A 381 13.95 26.12 -12.65
N VAL A 382 14.88 25.97 -11.70
CA VAL A 382 16.18 25.31 -11.94
C VAL A 382 15.98 23.86 -12.38
N TYR A 383 15.00 23.15 -11.81
CA TYR A 383 14.59 21.82 -12.27
C TYR A 383 13.68 21.83 -13.50
N GLY A 384 13.17 22.99 -13.94
CA GLY A 384 12.30 23.10 -15.11
C GLY A 384 10.90 22.51 -14.93
N ILE A 385 10.38 22.47 -13.69
CA ILE A 385 9.09 21.84 -13.34
C ILE A 385 8.06 22.82 -12.73
N ALA A 386 8.39 24.11 -12.65
CA ALA A 386 7.51 25.13 -12.06
C ALA A 386 6.16 25.29 -12.80
N ASP A 387 6.08 24.90 -14.07
CA ASP A 387 4.86 24.89 -14.89
C ASP A 387 3.87 23.77 -14.50
N ARG A 388 4.36 22.68 -13.90
CA ARG A 388 3.52 21.58 -13.37
C ARG A 388 2.87 21.93 -12.03
N MET A 389 3.21 23.08 -11.43
CA MET A 389 2.85 23.45 -10.07
C MET A 389 1.69 24.44 -10.02
N SER A 390 0.72 24.17 -9.15
CA SER A 390 -0.40 25.08 -8.84
C SER A 390 -0.33 25.45 -7.37
N PHE A 391 0.10 26.68 -7.07
CA PHE A 391 -0.05 27.24 -5.72
C PHE A 391 -1.55 27.44 -5.46
N ASP A 392 -2.10 26.69 -4.50
CA ASP A 392 -3.55 26.61 -4.25
C ASP A 392 -3.82 26.75 -2.75
N LEU A 393 -4.35 27.90 -2.33
CA LEU A 393 -4.60 28.18 -0.91
C LEU A 393 -5.79 27.37 -0.35
N SER A 394 -6.55 26.67 -1.20
CA SER A 394 -7.57 25.71 -0.77
C SER A 394 -6.96 24.37 -0.34
N LEU A 395 -5.71 24.06 -0.69
CA LEU A 395 -5.04 22.83 -0.27
C LEU A 395 -4.71 22.91 1.22
N ALA A 396 -5.63 22.48 2.07
CA ALA A 396 -5.46 22.34 3.52
C ALA A 396 -5.31 20.88 3.96
N ARG A 397 -4.99 20.01 3.00
CA ARG A 397 -4.92 18.55 3.17
C ARG A 397 -3.76 18.13 4.04
N GLY A 398 -3.94 17.00 4.72
CA GLY A 398 -2.86 16.23 5.30
C GLY A 398 -3.14 15.79 6.73
N LEU A 399 -2.35 14.81 7.16
CA LEU A 399 -2.35 14.32 8.52
C LEU A 399 -1.80 15.43 9.45
N ASP A 400 -2.22 15.43 10.71
CA ASP A 400 -1.95 16.47 11.73
C ASP A 400 -0.45 16.77 12.00
N TYR A 401 0.48 16.08 11.33
CA TYR A 401 1.92 16.16 11.52
C TYR A 401 2.68 17.10 10.55
N TYR A 402 2.05 17.61 9.48
CA TYR A 402 2.76 18.52 8.55
C TYR A 402 3.04 19.90 9.16
N THR A 403 4.26 20.40 8.95
CA THR A 403 4.82 21.63 9.54
C THR A 403 5.17 22.70 8.50
N GLY A 404 5.39 22.29 7.24
CA GLY A 404 5.90 23.16 6.18
C GLY A 404 5.09 23.08 4.89
N LEU A 405 5.79 22.86 3.78
CA LEU A 405 5.21 22.60 2.47
C LEU A 405 4.26 21.37 2.52
N ILE A 406 3.15 21.44 1.79
CA ILE A 406 2.21 20.35 1.55
C ILE A 406 1.84 20.32 0.05
N TYR A 407 1.66 19.14 -0.51
CA TYR A 407 1.36 18.98 -1.93
C TYR A 407 0.51 17.77 -2.27
N GLU A 408 -0.21 17.88 -3.38
CA GLU A 408 -1.11 16.86 -3.90
C GLU A 408 -1.13 16.87 -5.43
N ALA A 409 -0.74 15.74 -6.05
CA ALA A 409 -0.81 15.56 -7.49
C ALA A 409 -2.22 15.11 -7.91
N VAL A 410 -2.85 15.86 -8.81
CA VAL A 410 -4.20 15.62 -9.32
C VAL A 410 -4.22 15.50 -10.83
N THR A 411 -5.21 14.79 -11.35
CA THR A 411 -5.54 14.71 -12.79
C THR A 411 -6.98 15.18 -13.01
N ALA A 412 -7.40 15.33 -14.26
CA ALA A 412 -8.81 15.60 -14.58
C ALA A 412 -9.78 14.55 -13.99
N ALA A 413 -9.35 13.31 -13.81
CA ALA A 413 -10.16 12.24 -13.20
C ALA A 413 -10.23 12.31 -11.67
N SER A 414 -9.43 13.17 -11.02
CA SER A 414 -9.33 13.23 -9.55
C SER A 414 -10.56 13.86 -8.89
N ALA A 415 -11.24 14.80 -9.56
CA ALA A 415 -12.42 15.49 -9.03
C ALA A 415 -13.72 14.65 -9.17
N PRO A 416 -14.78 14.93 -8.37
CA PRO A 416 -16.10 14.34 -8.57
C PRO A 416 -16.68 14.65 -9.96
N PRO A 417 -17.40 13.71 -10.61
CA PRO A 417 -18.06 13.98 -11.90
C PRO A 417 -19.02 15.17 -11.82
N GLY A 418 -18.83 16.16 -12.71
CA GLY A 418 -19.63 17.39 -12.74
C GLY A 418 -19.11 18.53 -11.83
N PHE A 419 -18.02 18.34 -11.08
CA PHE A 419 -17.41 19.40 -10.29
C PHE A 419 -16.49 20.29 -11.14
N ASN A 420 -17.06 21.34 -11.74
CA ASN A 420 -16.28 22.39 -12.40
C ASN A 420 -15.89 23.48 -11.37
N GLY A 421 -14.69 23.37 -10.80
CA GLY A 421 -14.12 24.32 -9.83
C GLY A 421 -13.71 25.69 -10.41
N SER A 422 -14.51 26.24 -11.32
CA SER A 422 -14.32 27.54 -11.97
C SER A 422 -15.68 28.16 -12.31
N GLU A 423 -15.97 29.35 -11.75
CA GLU A 423 -17.16 30.15 -12.08
C GLU A 423 -17.00 30.84 -13.46
N SER A 424 -16.92 30.05 -14.55
CA SER A 424 -16.89 30.57 -15.92
C SER A 424 -17.39 29.56 -16.96
N ALA A 425 -18.60 29.03 -16.75
CA ALA A 425 -19.32 28.24 -17.76
C ALA A 425 -20.85 28.35 -17.56
N ALA A 426 -21.38 29.57 -17.66
CA ALA A 426 -22.83 29.74 -17.80
C ALA A 426 -23.28 29.40 -19.23
N ALA A 427 -24.43 28.72 -19.35
CA ALA A 427 -25.17 28.41 -20.58
C ALA A 427 -24.58 27.34 -21.53
N ALA A 428 -24.94 26.06 -21.29
CA ALA A 428 -25.50 25.18 -22.32
C ALA A 428 -26.19 23.95 -21.69
N GLY A 429 -27.41 23.61 -22.17
CA GLY A 429 -28.03 22.28 -22.01
C GLY A 429 -28.57 21.90 -20.63
N GLY A 430 -29.90 21.93 -20.47
CA GLY A 430 -30.56 21.29 -19.33
C GLY A 430 -30.88 19.82 -19.61
N GLU A 431 -30.41 18.91 -18.74
CA GLU A 431 -30.96 17.55 -18.60
C GLU A 431 -31.56 17.36 -17.21
N GLU A 432 -32.65 16.59 -17.13
CA GLU A 432 -33.46 16.48 -15.93
C GLU A 432 -32.77 15.73 -14.78
N LYS A 433 -32.81 16.31 -13.57
CA LYS A 433 -32.40 15.61 -12.33
C LYS A 433 -33.29 14.40 -12.07
N LYS A 434 -32.81 13.19 -12.36
CA LYS A 434 -33.42 11.95 -11.85
C LYS A 434 -33.46 11.96 -10.32
N LYS A 435 -34.61 11.60 -9.75
CA LYS A 435 -34.82 11.50 -8.29
C LYS A 435 -33.82 10.53 -7.65
N PRO A 436 -33.34 10.81 -6.42
CA PRO A 436 -32.42 9.92 -5.72
C PRO A 436 -33.06 8.56 -5.48
N LYS A 437 -32.34 7.48 -5.79
CA LYS A 437 -32.72 6.12 -5.39
C LYS A 437 -32.58 5.96 -3.88
N SER A 438 -33.43 5.13 -3.28
CA SER A 438 -33.36 4.79 -1.86
C SER A 438 -32.02 4.14 -1.51
N LYS A 439 -31.40 4.58 -0.40
CA LYS A 439 -30.13 4.01 0.10
C LYS A 439 -30.27 2.51 0.32
N LYS A 440 -29.39 1.73 -0.29
CA LYS A 440 -29.31 0.28 -0.10
C LYS A 440 -28.30 0.01 1.03
N LYS A 441 -28.74 -0.69 2.08
CA LYS A 441 -27.82 -1.16 3.15
C LYS A 441 -27.06 -2.38 2.64
N GLY A 442 -25.74 -2.38 2.84
CA GLY A 442 -24.90 -3.55 2.53
C GLY A 442 -25.17 -4.72 3.48
N ALA A 443 -24.67 -5.90 3.13
CA ALA A 443 -24.85 -7.13 3.92
C ALA A 443 -24.31 -7.04 5.35
N ASP A 444 -23.33 -6.16 5.58
CA ASP A 444 -22.66 -5.94 6.87
C ASP A 444 -23.27 -4.74 7.66
N GLY A 445 -24.41 -4.20 7.22
CA GLY A 445 -25.14 -3.11 7.90
C GLY A 445 -24.64 -1.68 7.62
N GLU A 446 -23.42 -1.53 7.10
CA GLU A 446 -22.84 -0.25 6.65
C GLU A 446 -23.53 0.27 5.35
N GLU A 447 -23.58 1.60 5.17
CA GLU A 447 -24.14 2.21 3.94
C GLU A 447 -23.18 2.04 2.74
N GLU A 448 -23.69 1.59 1.59
CA GLU A 448 -22.91 1.56 0.34
C GLU A 448 -22.77 2.99 -0.23
N VAL A 449 -21.58 3.30 -0.75
CA VAL A 449 -21.27 4.61 -1.36
C VAL A 449 -21.72 4.60 -2.82
N ASP A 450 -22.38 5.68 -3.26
CA ASP A 450 -22.70 5.88 -4.68
C ASP A 450 -21.42 6.28 -5.45
N GLU A 451 -20.76 5.29 -6.05
CA GLU A 451 -19.51 5.48 -6.81
C GLU A 451 -19.66 6.46 -7.99
N SER A 452 -20.88 6.77 -8.46
CA SER A 452 -21.10 7.78 -9.50
C SER A 452 -20.81 9.22 -9.04
N THR A 453 -20.84 9.45 -7.73
CA THR A 453 -20.57 10.76 -7.10
C THR A 453 -19.10 10.94 -6.68
N VAL A 454 -18.27 9.91 -6.85
CA VAL A 454 -16.90 9.86 -6.32
C VAL A 454 -15.87 10.00 -7.45
N GLY A 455 -14.99 11.00 -7.34
CA GLY A 455 -13.80 11.15 -8.19
C GLY A 455 -12.73 10.09 -7.90
N VAL A 456 -11.75 9.93 -8.78
CA VAL A 456 -10.61 9.01 -8.52
C VAL A 456 -9.80 9.48 -7.30
N GLY A 457 -9.74 10.79 -7.06
CA GLY A 457 -8.84 11.43 -6.10
C GLY A 457 -7.41 11.56 -6.62
N SER A 458 -6.53 12.09 -5.78
CA SER A 458 -5.14 12.41 -6.09
C SER A 458 -4.24 11.22 -6.38
N ILE A 459 -3.33 11.34 -7.34
CA ILE A 459 -2.40 10.26 -7.71
C ILE A 459 -1.14 10.22 -6.85
N ALA A 460 -0.82 11.30 -6.14
CA ALA A 460 0.22 11.34 -5.10
C ALA A 460 -0.07 12.47 -4.09
N ALA A 461 0.49 12.39 -2.88
CA ALA A 461 0.44 13.46 -1.89
C ALA A 461 1.64 13.39 -0.93
N GLY A 462 1.99 14.52 -0.31
CA GLY A 462 3.09 14.58 0.66
C GLY A 462 3.29 15.97 1.27
N GLY A 463 4.44 16.17 1.91
CA GLY A 463 4.82 17.43 2.53
C GLY A 463 5.96 17.30 3.54
N ARG A 464 6.25 18.39 4.24
CA ARG A 464 7.27 18.53 5.29
C ARG A 464 6.66 18.36 6.68
N TYR A 465 7.28 17.53 7.53
CA TYR A 465 6.74 17.05 8.81
C TYR A 465 7.79 16.99 9.94
N ASP A 466 8.47 18.11 10.21
CA ASP A 466 9.71 18.18 11.00
C ASP A 466 9.62 17.67 12.44
N ASN A 467 8.41 17.62 13.01
CA ASN A 467 8.20 17.25 14.41
C ASN A 467 7.95 15.75 14.64
N LEU A 468 7.64 14.97 13.60
CA LEU A 468 7.11 13.61 13.77
C LEU A 468 8.12 12.65 14.42
N VAL A 469 9.40 12.70 14.00
CA VAL A 469 10.49 11.90 14.59
C VAL A 469 10.69 12.26 16.06
N GLY A 470 10.66 13.56 16.38
CA GLY A 470 10.81 14.06 17.75
C GLY A 470 9.75 13.52 18.72
N MET A 471 8.54 13.21 18.23
CA MET A 471 7.48 12.59 19.05
C MET A 471 7.78 11.15 19.50
N PHE A 472 8.81 10.51 18.97
CA PHE A 472 9.27 9.16 19.38
C PHE A 472 10.60 9.19 20.14
N SER A 473 11.28 10.34 20.19
CA SER A 473 12.51 10.50 20.96
C SER A 473 12.20 10.56 22.47
N GLY A 474 12.77 9.63 23.24
CA GLY A 474 12.62 9.60 24.71
C GLY A 474 13.45 10.67 25.45
N SER A 475 14.11 11.57 24.72
CA SER A 475 15.02 12.57 25.26
C SER A 475 14.32 13.87 25.65
N LYS A 476 14.74 14.48 26.77
CA LYS A 476 14.22 15.79 27.23
C LYS A 476 14.55 16.97 26.30
N LYS A 477 15.40 16.74 25.31
CA LYS A 477 15.55 17.58 24.13
C LYS A 477 15.16 16.70 22.93
N PRO A 478 14.07 17.01 22.21
CA PRO A 478 13.87 16.41 20.90
C PRO A 478 14.88 17.06 19.96
N ASP A 479 15.92 16.32 19.58
CA ASP A 479 16.69 16.65 18.39
C ASP A 479 15.75 16.35 17.21
N ALA A 480 14.95 17.35 16.85
CA ALA A 480 13.94 17.24 15.80
C ALA A 480 14.68 16.97 14.48
N VAL A 481 14.55 15.75 13.97
CA VAL A 481 15.03 15.38 12.63
C VAL A 481 14.00 15.91 11.63
N PRO A 482 14.32 16.96 10.84
CA PRO A 482 13.40 17.50 9.85
C PRO A 482 13.19 16.46 8.75
N CYS A 483 11.97 16.34 8.25
CA CYS A 483 11.62 15.36 7.21
C CYS A 483 10.71 15.98 6.15
N VAL A 484 10.92 15.63 4.89
CA VAL A 484 10.01 15.93 3.77
C VAL A 484 9.93 14.72 2.84
N GLY A 485 8.75 14.43 2.30
CA GLY A 485 8.57 13.27 1.44
C GLY A 485 7.22 13.20 0.73
N VAL A 486 7.06 12.20 -0.13
CA VAL A 486 5.88 12.01 -0.98
C VAL A 486 5.49 10.55 -1.07
N SER A 487 4.19 10.30 -1.09
CA SER A 487 3.59 8.99 -1.35
C SER A 487 2.87 8.99 -2.70
N ILE A 488 3.25 8.06 -3.58
CA ILE A 488 2.56 7.81 -4.86
C ILE A 488 1.45 6.77 -4.64
N GLY A 489 0.21 7.16 -4.97
CA GLY A 489 -1.00 6.34 -4.90
C GLY A 489 -1.11 5.36 -6.07
N VAL A 490 -0.24 4.35 -6.11
CA VAL A 490 -0.11 3.40 -7.23
C VAL A 490 -1.39 2.68 -7.64
N GLU A 491 -2.36 2.50 -6.76
CA GLU A 491 -3.66 1.90 -7.13
C GLU A 491 -4.45 2.78 -8.12
N ARG A 492 -4.32 4.11 -8.01
CA ARG A 492 -4.96 5.08 -8.90
C ARG A 492 -4.24 5.17 -10.24
N VAL A 493 -2.90 5.20 -10.22
CA VAL A 493 -2.07 5.08 -11.42
C VAL A 493 -2.41 3.80 -12.18
N PHE A 494 -2.43 2.66 -11.49
CA PHE A 494 -2.80 1.36 -12.05
C PHE A 494 -4.20 1.37 -12.68
N ALA A 495 -5.19 1.99 -12.01
CA ALA A 495 -6.55 2.10 -12.56
C ALA A 495 -6.59 2.90 -13.87
N ILE A 496 -5.86 4.03 -13.94
CA ILE A 496 -5.77 4.89 -15.13
C ILE A 496 -5.04 4.15 -16.27
N MET A 497 -3.93 3.46 -15.99
CA MET A 497 -3.22 2.65 -16.98
C MET A 497 -4.09 1.49 -17.51
N MET A 498 -4.82 0.80 -16.63
CA MET A 498 -5.75 -0.26 -17.04
C MET A 498 -6.92 0.25 -17.88
N GLN A 499 -7.42 1.46 -17.61
CA GLN A 499 -8.45 2.08 -18.43
C GLN A 499 -7.91 2.40 -19.83
N ARG A 500 -6.74 3.05 -19.93
CA ARG A 500 -6.08 3.35 -21.21
C ARG A 500 -5.79 2.09 -22.04
N LEU A 501 -5.40 0.99 -21.40
CA LEU A 501 -5.21 -0.31 -22.08
C LEU A 501 -6.53 -0.85 -22.67
N LYS A 502 -7.63 -0.79 -21.92
CA LYS A 502 -8.96 -1.20 -22.41
C LYS A 502 -9.47 -0.33 -23.54
N GLU A 503 -9.22 0.98 -23.49
CA GLU A 503 -9.56 1.93 -24.55
C GLU A 503 -8.79 1.62 -25.84
N LYS A 504 -7.48 1.30 -25.74
CA LYS A 504 -6.68 0.83 -26.87
C LYS A 504 -7.21 -0.49 -27.46
N GLU A 505 -7.52 -1.47 -26.62
CA GLU A 505 -8.11 -2.75 -27.05
C GLU A 505 -9.48 -2.57 -27.73
N ALA A 506 -10.32 -1.66 -27.22
CA ALA A 506 -11.60 -1.31 -27.83
C ALA A 506 -11.45 -0.59 -29.18
N ASN A 507 -10.38 0.20 -29.36
CA ASN A 507 -10.01 0.84 -30.62
C ASN A 507 -9.33 -0.12 -31.61
N GLY A 508 -9.13 -1.39 -31.26
CA GLY A 508 -8.45 -2.38 -32.09
C GLY A 508 -6.91 -2.28 -32.09
N GLU A 509 -6.32 -1.45 -31.23
CA GLU A 509 -4.88 -1.40 -31.03
C GLU A 509 -4.41 -2.64 -30.25
N ARG A 510 -3.43 -3.36 -30.80
CA ARG A 510 -2.86 -4.54 -30.14
C ARG A 510 -1.97 -4.11 -28.98
N THR A 511 -2.43 -4.33 -27.75
CA THR A 511 -1.65 -4.06 -26.53
C THR A 511 -0.46 -5.04 -26.43
N SER A 512 0.71 -4.51 -26.04
CA SER A 512 1.92 -5.32 -25.78
C SER A 512 1.97 -5.88 -24.35
N ALA A 513 0.90 -5.70 -23.58
CA ALA A 513 0.82 -6.10 -22.18
C ALA A 513 0.61 -7.61 -22.07
N ARG A 514 1.61 -8.32 -21.51
CA ARG A 514 1.58 -9.78 -21.32
C ARG A 514 1.61 -10.13 -19.84
N SER A 515 0.87 -11.15 -19.45
CA SER A 515 0.91 -11.73 -18.10
C SER A 515 2.15 -12.60 -17.86
N LYS A 516 2.80 -13.08 -18.93
CA LYS A 516 4.05 -13.84 -18.91
C LYS A 516 5.14 -13.10 -19.68
N GLU A 517 6.37 -13.24 -19.19
CA GLU A 517 7.58 -12.76 -19.85
C GLU A 517 8.24 -13.82 -20.74
N VAL A 518 7.51 -14.85 -21.19
CA VAL A 518 8.08 -15.94 -22.01
C VAL A 518 8.46 -15.41 -23.40
N ASP A 519 9.70 -15.65 -23.81
CA ASP A 519 10.23 -15.30 -25.13
C ASP A 519 9.99 -16.44 -26.13
N VAL A 520 10.23 -17.68 -25.69
CA VAL A 520 10.28 -18.85 -26.57
C VAL A 520 9.33 -19.96 -26.11
N TYR A 521 8.45 -20.42 -27.00
CA TYR A 521 7.68 -21.64 -26.79
C TYR A 521 8.30 -22.83 -27.54
N VAL A 522 8.74 -23.84 -26.80
CA VAL A 522 9.30 -25.07 -27.38
C VAL A 522 8.17 -26.06 -27.65
N MET A 523 7.98 -26.36 -28.93
CA MET A 523 6.89 -27.18 -29.45
C MET A 523 7.40 -28.31 -30.35
N SER A 524 6.51 -29.23 -30.71
CA SER A 524 6.84 -30.43 -31.49
C SER A 524 5.76 -30.85 -32.46
N VAL A 525 6.17 -31.50 -33.56
CA VAL A 525 5.29 -32.19 -34.52
C VAL A 525 5.37 -33.71 -34.29
N GLY A 526 4.28 -34.43 -34.56
CA GLY A 526 4.25 -35.91 -34.51
C GLY A 526 4.18 -36.48 -33.08
N GLU A 527 5.06 -37.43 -32.78
CA GLU A 527 5.11 -38.20 -31.52
C GLU A 527 5.47 -37.40 -30.25
N GLY A 528 5.54 -36.08 -30.36
CA GLY A 528 5.74 -35.15 -29.24
C GLY A 528 7.20 -34.89 -28.88
N LEU A 529 8.10 -35.87 -28.93
CA LEU A 529 9.52 -35.64 -28.60
C LEU A 529 9.70 -34.96 -27.21
N LEU A 530 8.98 -35.46 -26.18
CA LEU A 530 8.92 -34.79 -24.86
C LEU A 530 10.30 -34.58 -24.23
N LYS A 531 11.18 -35.59 -24.26
CA LYS A 531 12.51 -35.52 -23.64
C LYS A 531 13.38 -34.48 -24.35
N GLU A 532 13.21 -34.38 -25.66
CA GLU A 532 13.92 -33.49 -26.55
C GLU A 532 13.44 -32.04 -26.36
N ARG A 533 12.12 -31.81 -26.24
CA ARG A 533 11.58 -30.49 -25.83
C ARG A 533 12.11 -30.07 -24.47
N MET A 534 12.19 -30.99 -23.50
CA MET A 534 12.78 -30.70 -22.18
C MET A 534 14.27 -30.34 -22.28
N GLN A 535 15.05 -31.06 -23.11
CA GLN A 535 16.47 -30.74 -23.38
C GLN A 535 16.62 -29.34 -23.99
N VAL A 536 15.87 -29.02 -25.05
CA VAL A 536 15.92 -27.70 -25.70
C VAL A 536 15.50 -26.60 -24.73
N THR A 537 14.44 -26.80 -23.95
CA THR A 537 13.99 -25.80 -22.96
C THR A 537 15.06 -25.56 -21.88
N LYS A 538 15.74 -26.61 -21.40
CA LYS A 538 16.85 -26.48 -20.45
C LYS A 538 18.03 -25.69 -21.03
N ILE A 539 18.41 -25.95 -22.28
CA ILE A 539 19.45 -25.19 -23.00
C ILE A 539 19.10 -23.69 -23.08
N LEU A 540 17.83 -23.37 -23.35
CA LEU A 540 17.35 -21.98 -23.40
C LEU A 540 17.39 -21.30 -22.03
N TRP A 541 16.92 -21.98 -20.97
CA TRP A 541 17.00 -21.47 -19.59
C TRP A 541 18.45 -21.23 -19.14
N ASP A 542 19.35 -22.15 -19.44
CA ASP A 542 20.78 -22.03 -19.12
C ASP A 542 21.41 -20.80 -19.78
N ALA A 543 20.99 -20.48 -21.01
CA ALA A 543 21.40 -19.29 -21.75
C ALA A 543 20.70 -17.97 -21.32
N GLY A 544 19.74 -18.02 -20.39
CA GLY A 544 18.97 -16.86 -19.90
C GLY A 544 17.70 -16.56 -20.69
N ILE A 545 17.36 -17.37 -21.69
CA ILE A 545 16.17 -17.18 -22.52
C ILE A 545 14.94 -17.72 -21.78
N LYS A 546 13.89 -16.91 -21.66
CA LYS A 546 12.66 -17.29 -20.94
C LYS A 546 11.84 -18.23 -21.83
N ALA A 547 11.88 -19.53 -21.55
CA ALA A 547 11.24 -20.55 -22.37
C ALA A 547 10.17 -21.38 -21.63
N GLU A 548 9.17 -21.88 -22.36
CA GLU A 548 8.13 -22.78 -21.85
C GLU A 548 7.79 -23.88 -22.89
N PHE A 549 7.23 -25.01 -22.46
CA PHE A 549 6.71 -26.06 -23.36
C PHE A 549 5.45 -26.69 -22.77
N MET A 550 4.61 -27.30 -23.61
CA MET A 550 3.39 -27.95 -23.13
C MET A 550 3.71 -29.19 -22.29
N HIS A 551 3.21 -29.24 -21.04
CA HIS A 551 3.31 -30.39 -20.12
C HIS A 551 2.39 -31.57 -20.53
N LYS A 552 2.56 -32.07 -21.76
CA LYS A 552 1.92 -33.28 -22.29
C LYS A 552 2.95 -34.08 -23.08
N ALA A 553 2.90 -35.41 -23.00
CA ALA A 553 3.81 -36.25 -23.78
C ALA A 553 3.67 -35.99 -25.29
N LYS A 554 2.43 -36.06 -25.80
CA LYS A 554 2.09 -35.88 -27.22
C LYS A 554 1.10 -34.70 -27.41
N PRO A 555 1.57 -33.44 -27.40
CA PRO A 555 0.71 -32.27 -27.59
C PRO A 555 0.33 -32.12 -29.07
N LYS A 556 -0.94 -31.78 -29.36
CA LYS A 556 -1.38 -31.47 -30.73
C LYS A 556 -0.82 -30.11 -31.17
N LEU A 557 -0.31 -30.01 -32.40
CA LEU A 557 0.29 -28.76 -32.93
C LEU A 557 -0.64 -27.53 -32.86
N PRO A 558 -1.94 -27.61 -33.23
CA PRO A 558 -2.86 -26.47 -33.08
C PRO A 558 -3.04 -26.01 -31.62
N ALA A 559 -2.95 -26.92 -30.65
CA ALA A 559 -3.06 -26.56 -29.23
C ALA A 559 -1.79 -25.87 -28.72
N GLN A 560 -0.62 -26.15 -29.31
CA GLN A 560 0.64 -25.46 -28.99
C GLN A 560 0.64 -24.04 -29.57
N PHE A 561 0.25 -23.87 -30.84
CA PHE A 561 0.05 -22.52 -31.41
C PHE A 561 -1.04 -21.73 -30.67
N GLY A 562 -2.13 -22.37 -30.24
CA GLY A 562 -3.15 -21.71 -29.42
C GLY A 562 -2.66 -21.16 -28.08
N VAL A 563 -1.58 -21.72 -27.50
CA VAL A 563 -0.92 -21.12 -26.31
C VAL A 563 -0.06 -19.93 -26.74
N VAL A 564 0.76 -20.09 -27.79
CA VAL A 564 1.63 -19.05 -28.34
C VAL A 564 0.84 -17.79 -28.72
N ASP A 565 -0.28 -17.97 -29.43
CA ASP A 565 -1.18 -16.89 -29.85
C ASP A 565 -1.83 -16.20 -28.64
N LYS A 566 -2.39 -16.99 -27.71
CA LYS A 566 -3.10 -16.49 -26.53
C LYS A 566 -2.20 -15.73 -25.56
N GLU A 567 -0.95 -16.18 -25.40
CA GLU A 567 0.01 -15.60 -24.44
C GLU A 567 0.94 -14.57 -25.10
N GLY A 568 0.84 -14.37 -26.42
CA GLY A 568 1.67 -13.42 -27.16
C GLY A 568 3.16 -13.77 -27.10
N ILE A 569 3.52 -15.03 -27.29
CA ILE A 569 4.92 -15.48 -27.21
C ILE A 569 5.61 -15.18 -28.56
N PRO A 570 6.70 -14.39 -28.61
CA PRO A 570 7.26 -13.88 -29.86
C PRO A 570 7.96 -14.96 -30.71
N PHE A 571 8.48 -16.04 -30.10
CA PHE A 571 9.20 -17.08 -30.81
C PHE A 571 8.64 -18.47 -30.52
N ALA A 572 8.53 -19.30 -31.56
CA ALA A 572 8.24 -20.72 -31.46
C ALA A 572 9.46 -21.52 -31.95
N VAL A 573 9.97 -22.45 -31.14
CA VAL A 573 11.01 -23.41 -31.52
C VAL A 573 10.36 -24.77 -31.71
N ILE A 574 10.34 -25.25 -32.95
CA ILE A 574 9.62 -26.44 -33.38
C ILE A 574 10.60 -27.60 -33.60
N LEU A 575 10.35 -28.72 -32.93
CA LEU A 575 11.07 -29.98 -33.12
C LEU A 575 10.26 -30.90 -34.04
N ALA A 576 10.82 -31.28 -35.19
CA ALA A 576 10.28 -32.32 -36.05
C ALA A 576 11.18 -33.58 -35.98
N PRO A 577 10.62 -34.82 -36.01
CA PRO A 577 11.42 -36.04 -35.88
C PRO A 577 12.56 -36.17 -36.91
N ASN A 578 12.33 -35.76 -38.16
CA ASN A 578 13.33 -35.83 -39.23
C ASN A 578 14.46 -34.80 -39.05
N GLU A 579 14.14 -33.61 -38.54
CA GLU A 579 15.11 -32.53 -38.27
C GLU A 579 15.95 -32.83 -37.03
N TRP A 580 15.35 -33.51 -36.04
CA TRP A 580 16.01 -33.87 -34.79
C TRP A 580 16.90 -35.11 -34.89
N ASN A 581 16.48 -36.13 -35.65
CA ASN A 581 17.20 -37.40 -35.79
C ASN A 581 18.22 -37.44 -36.94
N GLY A 582 18.42 -36.33 -37.65
CA GLY A 582 19.47 -36.22 -38.68
C GLY A 582 20.89 -36.18 -38.10
N GLU A 583 21.91 -36.26 -38.96
CA GLU A 583 23.34 -36.25 -38.58
C GLU A 583 23.70 -35.03 -37.72
N THR A 584 23.12 -33.88 -38.04
CA THR A 584 23.12 -32.66 -37.21
C THR A 584 21.72 -32.43 -36.66
N ARG A 585 21.58 -32.28 -35.33
CA ARG A 585 20.28 -31.94 -34.73
C ARG A 585 19.88 -30.53 -35.12
N LYS A 586 18.77 -30.39 -35.84
CA LYS A 586 18.20 -29.09 -36.23
C LYS A 586 16.85 -28.87 -35.56
N VAL A 587 16.52 -27.59 -35.35
CA VAL A 587 15.20 -27.14 -34.90
C VAL A 587 14.73 -25.99 -35.79
N ARG A 588 13.44 -25.75 -35.81
CA ARG A 588 12.81 -24.74 -36.66
C ARG A 588 12.34 -23.56 -35.83
N VAL A 589 12.90 -22.37 -36.05
CA VAL A 589 12.58 -21.16 -35.30
C VAL A 589 11.61 -20.29 -36.10
N LYS A 590 10.42 -20.05 -35.57
CA LYS A 590 9.40 -19.17 -36.16
C LYS A 590 9.16 -17.94 -35.28
N GLN A 591 9.32 -16.76 -35.86
CA GLN A 591 8.84 -15.51 -35.27
C GLN A 591 7.32 -15.41 -35.41
N GLN A 592 6.66 -14.86 -34.39
CA GLN A 592 5.20 -14.74 -34.32
C GLN A 592 4.79 -13.28 -34.47
N LYS A 593 4.68 -12.82 -35.72
CA LYS A 593 4.32 -11.44 -36.04
C LYS A 593 2.81 -11.15 -36.04
N GLY A 594 1.98 -12.19 -35.92
CA GLY A 594 0.53 -12.08 -35.83
C GLY A 594 -0.17 -12.93 -36.88
N LYS A 595 -1.35 -13.43 -36.53
CA LYS A 595 -2.10 -14.43 -37.30
C LYS A 595 -2.55 -13.92 -38.69
N ASP A 596 -2.79 -12.63 -38.78
CA ASP A 596 -3.33 -11.93 -39.97
C ASP A 596 -2.27 -11.05 -40.66
N SER A 597 -0.99 -11.20 -40.29
CA SER A 597 0.12 -10.55 -40.99
C SER A 597 0.67 -11.46 -42.09
N ASP A 598 0.92 -10.92 -43.29
CA ASP A 598 1.54 -11.69 -44.39
C ASP A 598 2.92 -12.24 -43.99
N GLU A 599 3.68 -11.48 -43.17
CA GLU A 599 4.95 -11.92 -42.59
C GLU A 599 4.81 -13.11 -41.61
N GLY A 600 3.61 -13.33 -41.06
CA GLY A 600 3.31 -14.43 -40.13
C GLY A 600 3.11 -15.79 -40.80
N GLN A 601 2.97 -15.85 -42.14
CA GLN A 601 2.66 -17.07 -42.87
C GLN A 601 3.87 -18.01 -43.07
N GLY A 602 5.10 -17.55 -42.78
CA GLY A 602 6.32 -18.32 -42.98
C GLY A 602 6.39 -19.64 -42.18
N GLN A 603 7.10 -20.64 -42.72
CA GLN A 603 7.34 -21.93 -42.05
C GLN A 603 8.42 -21.89 -40.95
N GLY A 604 9.02 -20.72 -40.68
CA GLY A 604 10.18 -20.57 -39.81
C GLY A 604 11.48 -21.08 -40.45
N GLU A 605 12.61 -20.65 -39.89
CA GLU A 605 13.95 -20.97 -40.38
C GLU A 605 14.51 -22.20 -39.67
N VAL A 606 15.27 -23.05 -40.37
CA VAL A 606 15.88 -24.26 -39.81
C VAL A 606 17.29 -23.94 -39.33
N VAL A 607 17.51 -24.07 -38.01
CA VAL A 607 18.73 -23.67 -37.30
C VAL A 607 19.38 -24.91 -36.66
N ASP A 608 20.71 -25.01 -36.71
CA ASP A 608 21.44 -26.05 -35.96
C ASP A 608 21.26 -25.81 -34.44
N LEU A 609 21.01 -26.88 -33.68
CA LEU A 609 20.81 -26.80 -32.23
C LEU A 609 21.98 -26.10 -31.51
N LYS A 610 23.21 -26.18 -32.03
CA LYS A 610 24.40 -25.48 -31.50
C LYS A 610 24.34 -23.96 -31.69
N GLN A 611 23.69 -23.49 -32.75
CA GLN A 611 23.55 -22.07 -33.10
C GLN A 611 22.26 -21.44 -32.56
N LEU A 612 21.33 -22.25 -32.05
CA LEU A 612 20.00 -21.83 -31.59
C LEU A 612 20.02 -20.64 -30.61
N ILE A 613 20.94 -20.64 -29.64
CA ILE A 613 21.05 -19.56 -28.63
C ILE A 613 21.46 -18.25 -29.28
N GLU A 614 22.51 -18.27 -30.10
CA GLU A 614 23.04 -17.09 -30.79
C GLU A 614 22.00 -16.51 -31.74
N TYR A 615 21.36 -17.37 -32.53
CA TYR A 615 20.26 -17.00 -33.42
C TYR A 615 19.10 -16.34 -32.67
N LEU A 616 18.60 -16.96 -31.60
CA LEU A 616 17.50 -16.39 -30.80
C LEU A 616 17.87 -15.07 -30.11
N LYS A 617 19.11 -14.93 -29.61
CA LYS A 617 19.60 -13.67 -29.02
C LYS A 617 19.77 -12.58 -30.08
N GLY A 618 20.20 -12.92 -31.30
CA GLY A 618 20.23 -12.02 -32.45
C GLY A 618 18.84 -11.51 -32.85
N LEU A 619 17.79 -12.29 -32.60
CA LEU A 619 16.38 -11.89 -32.74
C LEU A 619 15.80 -11.15 -31.53
N GLY A 620 16.58 -10.96 -30.45
CA GLY A 620 16.18 -10.23 -29.23
C GLY A 620 15.62 -11.09 -28.09
N ALA A 621 15.62 -12.42 -28.18
CA ALA A 621 15.21 -13.28 -27.06
C ALA A 621 16.20 -13.19 -25.88
N GLY A 622 15.71 -13.14 -24.64
CA GLY A 622 16.56 -13.08 -23.44
C GLY A 622 17.33 -11.76 -23.23
N GLN A 623 16.97 -10.67 -23.91
CA GLN A 623 17.55 -9.35 -23.65
C GLN A 623 17.35 -8.91 -22.19
N GLY A 624 18.42 -8.42 -21.55
CA GLY A 624 18.40 -7.96 -20.16
C GLY A 624 18.30 -9.05 -19.09
N VAL A 625 18.46 -10.34 -19.44
CA VAL A 625 18.28 -11.47 -18.50
C VAL A 625 19.61 -12.17 -18.22
N THR A 626 20.00 -12.29 -16.95
CA THR A 626 21.17 -13.08 -16.55
C THR A 626 20.95 -14.58 -16.84
N PRO A 627 21.88 -15.24 -17.57
CA PRO A 627 21.87 -16.69 -17.79
C PRO A 627 21.78 -17.50 -16.50
N LEU A 628 21.01 -18.60 -16.49
CA LEU A 628 20.82 -19.37 -15.24
C LEU A 628 22.14 -19.94 -14.70
N ALA A 629 23.10 -20.27 -15.57
CA ALA A 629 24.44 -20.70 -15.19
C ALA A 629 25.32 -19.58 -14.60
N GLU A 630 25.01 -18.31 -14.91
CA GLU A 630 25.75 -17.12 -14.44
C GLU A 630 25.07 -16.45 -13.23
N ARG A 631 23.84 -16.85 -12.90
CA ARG A 631 23.17 -16.44 -11.66
C ARG A 631 23.94 -17.03 -10.48
N LYS A 632 24.77 -16.20 -9.86
CA LYS A 632 25.35 -16.48 -8.56
C LYS A 632 24.23 -16.78 -7.56
N SER A 633 24.52 -17.69 -6.63
CA SER A 633 23.73 -17.77 -5.39
C SER A 633 23.70 -16.39 -4.73
N ILE A 634 22.53 -16.01 -4.22
CA ILE A 634 22.35 -14.80 -3.40
C ILE A 634 22.89 -15.04 -1.97
N ILE A 635 23.08 -16.32 -1.60
CA ILE A 635 23.73 -16.82 -0.38
C ILE A 635 25.21 -17.15 -0.69
#